data_AF-A0A1T5P9N5-F1
#
_entry.id   AF-A0A1T5P9N5-F1
#
_cell.length_a   1.000
_cell.length_b   1.000
_cell.length_c   1.000
_cell.angle_alpha   90.00
_cell.angle_beta   90.00
_cell.angle_gamma   90.00
#
_symmetry.space_group_name_H-M   'P 1'
#
loop_
_entity.id
_entity.type
_entity.pdbx_description
1 polymer ?
#
loop_
_entity_poly.entity_id
_entity_poly.type
_entity_poly.pdbx_seq_one_letter_code
_entity_poly.pdbx_strand_id
1 'polypeptide(L)'
;MAKKYSQFKAALVMAKASLIATLRSPTSVVFALLFPVIFVTVFGAMVDSTAVKVKIRLSPHSDSSGPMYAAIKAISIFDLSYGSDSAAMLSDLKKGRIAGVLYLHTPTVINGQPQFRTDLLGSSAVADKMPLIQAALQEAASRVNQRILPDQPAPAAIHVVNIPGRVYRQIDFILPGQLGFSLLMAGVFSSAFLLFNLRHTLVLKRIYVTPVSRAAILLGEMLSRLLFQIICFIIITALGYFAFQFTLVNGFLTFMEMLLLSVFGLVIFMGIGFIISGMIRNESSIAPVANTLTVPQILLCGLFFPIDNYPVWLRTFCELLPLTFFVDGLRKIAFEGLHIWQIPLQLAGLIVWGILIAVLSIRSFKWE
;
A
#
# COMPACT_ATOMS: atom_id res chain seq x y z
N MET A 1 11.49 -27.21 47.75
CA MET A 1 10.77 -26.18 46.95
C MET A 1 10.69 -26.66 45.51
N ALA A 2 9.49 -26.98 45.01
CA ALA A 2 9.32 -27.33 43.60
C ALA A 2 9.68 -26.10 42.73
N LYS A 3 10.62 -26.25 41.79
CA LYS A 3 11.01 -25.19 40.85
C LYS A 3 9.75 -24.70 40.11
N LYS A 4 9.38 -23.44 40.29
CA LYS A 4 8.24 -22.81 39.61
C LYS A 4 8.46 -22.94 38.09
N TYR A 5 7.58 -23.67 37.42
CA TYR A 5 7.73 -23.99 36.01
C TYR A 5 7.64 -22.71 35.16
N SER A 6 8.65 -22.45 34.31
CA SER A 6 8.73 -21.22 33.52
C SER A 6 7.80 -21.30 32.30
N GLN A 7 6.68 -20.57 32.38
CA GLN A 7 5.69 -20.45 31.30
C GLN A 7 6.28 -19.80 30.05
N PHE A 8 7.17 -18.82 30.22
CA PHE A 8 7.86 -18.18 29.10
C PHE A 8 8.75 -19.17 28.34
N LYS A 9 9.49 -20.02 29.06
CA LYS A 9 10.31 -21.06 28.43
C LYS A 9 9.44 -22.06 27.65
N ALA A 10 8.29 -22.44 28.20
CA ALA A 10 7.35 -23.31 27.51
C ALA A 10 6.79 -22.68 26.23
N ALA A 11 6.39 -21.40 26.28
CA ALA A 11 5.93 -20.67 25.10
C ALA A 11 7.01 -20.63 24.00
N LEU A 12 8.27 -20.35 24.37
CA LEU A 12 9.38 -20.27 23.41
C LEU A 12 9.74 -21.64 22.81
N VAL A 13 9.67 -22.71 23.60
CA VAL A 13 9.87 -24.08 23.11
C VAL A 13 8.77 -24.47 22.12
N MET A 14 7.51 -24.16 22.43
CA MET A 14 6.37 -24.40 21.53
C MET A 14 6.49 -23.58 20.24
N ALA A 15 6.86 -22.30 20.36
CA ALA A 15 7.11 -21.44 19.20
C ALA A 15 8.17 -22.03 18.28
N LYS A 16 9.30 -22.47 18.85
CA LYS A 16 10.38 -23.10 18.07
C LYS A 16 9.92 -24.40 17.41
N ALA A 17 9.22 -25.27 18.14
CA ALA A 17 8.74 -26.54 17.61
C ALA A 17 7.74 -26.35 16.46
N SER A 18 6.75 -25.48 16.64
CA SER A 18 5.75 -25.16 15.61
C SER A 18 6.37 -24.48 14.39
N LEU A 19 7.38 -23.63 14.60
CA LEU A 19 8.08 -22.96 13.50
C LEU A 19 8.85 -23.96 12.65
N ILE A 20 9.57 -24.87 13.30
CA ILE A 20 10.28 -25.96 12.62
C ILE A 20 9.28 -26.86 11.88
N ALA A 21 8.15 -27.21 12.49
CA ALA A 21 7.11 -28.02 11.85
C ALA A 21 6.54 -27.33 10.59
N THR A 22 6.29 -26.03 10.68
CA THR A 22 5.80 -25.22 9.55
C THR A 22 6.84 -25.13 8.44
N LEU A 23 8.11 -24.85 8.77
CA LEU A 23 9.21 -24.78 7.81
C LEU A 23 9.54 -26.12 7.15
N ARG A 24 9.29 -27.24 7.85
CA ARG A 24 9.45 -28.59 7.30
C ARG A 24 8.23 -29.07 6.50
N SER A 25 7.11 -28.36 6.54
CA SER A 25 5.93 -28.67 5.74
C SER A 25 6.08 -28.02 4.35
N PRO A 26 6.42 -28.79 3.29
CA PRO A 26 6.65 -28.22 1.97
C PRO A 26 5.40 -27.51 1.46
N THR A 27 4.22 -28.08 1.71
CA THR A 27 2.93 -27.47 1.36
C THR A 27 2.78 -26.09 2.01
N SER A 28 3.06 -25.96 3.31
CA SER A 28 2.92 -24.67 4.01
C SER A 28 3.88 -23.61 3.46
N VAL A 29 5.15 -23.97 3.26
CA VAL A 29 6.17 -23.04 2.77
C VAL A 29 5.91 -22.65 1.32
N VAL A 30 5.64 -23.64 0.45
CA VAL A 30 5.40 -23.41 -0.97
C VAL A 30 4.15 -22.56 -1.13
N PHE A 31 3.00 -22.91 -0.56
CA PHE A 31 1.79 -22.10 -0.79
C PHE A 31 1.86 -20.70 -0.15
N ALA A 32 2.56 -20.54 0.98
CA ALA A 32 2.75 -19.23 1.60
C ALA A 32 3.60 -18.28 0.75
N LEU A 33 4.60 -18.80 0.03
CA LEU A 33 5.50 -17.99 -0.80
C LEU A 33 5.11 -17.96 -2.27
N LEU A 34 4.58 -19.06 -2.82
CA LEU A 34 4.30 -19.23 -4.25
C LEU A 34 3.31 -18.19 -4.75
N PHE A 35 2.19 -17.98 -4.05
CA PHE A 35 1.22 -16.99 -4.50
C PHE A 35 1.79 -15.56 -4.46
N PRO A 36 2.39 -15.08 -3.35
CA PRO A 36 3.02 -13.76 -3.35
C PRO A 36 4.18 -13.58 -4.32
N VAL A 37 5.03 -14.58 -4.48
CA VAL A 37 6.16 -14.53 -5.41
C VAL A 37 5.65 -14.47 -6.85
N ILE A 38 4.72 -15.34 -7.25
CA ILE A 38 4.12 -15.29 -8.59
C ILE A 38 3.44 -13.95 -8.80
N PHE A 39 2.66 -13.48 -7.83
CA PHE A 39 1.95 -12.22 -7.94
C PHE A 39 2.91 -11.04 -8.13
N VAL A 40 3.92 -10.90 -7.27
CA VAL A 40 4.96 -9.86 -7.40
C VAL A 40 5.73 -10.02 -8.70
N THR A 41 5.99 -11.24 -9.15
CA THR A 41 6.73 -11.50 -10.39
C THR A 41 5.92 -11.10 -11.61
N VAL A 42 4.67 -11.54 -11.71
CA VAL A 42 3.78 -11.26 -12.85
C VAL A 42 3.46 -9.77 -12.89
N PHE A 43 3.01 -9.19 -11.78
CA PHE A 43 2.62 -7.79 -11.75
C PHE A 43 3.80 -6.82 -11.66
N GLY A 44 4.94 -7.25 -11.15
CA GLY A 44 6.19 -6.50 -11.20
C GLY A 44 6.83 -6.51 -12.59
N ALA A 45 6.64 -7.58 -13.36
CA ALA A 45 7.06 -7.67 -14.76
C ALA A 45 6.10 -6.98 -15.73
N MET A 46 4.82 -6.82 -15.37
CA MET A 46 3.89 -5.93 -16.07
C MET A 46 4.30 -4.47 -15.85
N VAL A 47 5.32 -4.04 -16.57
CA VAL A 47 5.68 -2.63 -16.74
C VAL A 47 4.92 -2.13 -17.96
N ASP A 48 3.72 -1.59 -17.77
CA ASP A 48 2.95 -1.03 -18.89
C ASP A 48 2.50 0.41 -18.59
N SER A 49 3.23 1.36 -19.19
CA SER A 49 2.81 2.35 -20.22
C SER A 49 1.31 2.67 -20.41
N THR A 50 0.48 2.50 -19.39
CA THR A 50 -0.96 2.74 -19.50
C THR A 50 -1.27 4.17 -19.08
N ALA A 51 -1.97 4.90 -19.95
CA ALA A 51 -2.35 6.29 -19.80
C ALA A 51 -3.32 6.50 -18.61
N VAL A 52 -2.77 6.62 -17.40
CA VAL A 52 -3.52 7.13 -16.25
C VAL A 52 -3.79 8.62 -16.49
N LYS A 53 -5.03 9.07 -16.26
CA LYS A 53 -5.37 10.49 -16.18
C LYS A 53 -4.35 11.22 -15.30
N VAL A 54 -3.69 12.20 -15.89
CA VAL A 54 -2.54 12.88 -15.35
C VAL A 54 -3.07 14.08 -14.56
N LYS A 55 -3.02 14.01 -13.22
CA LYS A 55 -3.35 15.16 -12.36
C LYS A 55 -2.23 16.20 -12.48
N ILE A 56 -2.55 17.34 -13.08
CA ILE A 56 -1.64 18.49 -13.22
C ILE A 56 -2.21 19.62 -12.37
N ARG A 57 -1.39 20.22 -11.51
CA ARG A 57 -1.82 21.41 -10.75
C ARG A 57 -1.28 22.69 -11.37
N LEU A 58 -2.13 23.72 -11.41
CA LEU A 58 -1.73 25.07 -11.82
C LEU A 58 -1.18 25.85 -10.62
N SER A 59 -0.07 26.56 -10.85
CA SER A 59 0.51 27.50 -9.88
C SER A 59 -0.45 28.67 -9.58
N PRO A 60 -0.45 29.22 -8.35
CA PRO A 60 -1.27 30.38 -7.97
C PRO A 60 -1.03 31.65 -8.81
N HIS A 61 0.14 31.77 -9.45
CA HIS A 61 0.54 32.94 -10.26
C HIS A 61 0.35 32.71 -11.77
N SER A 62 -0.27 31.60 -12.17
CA SER A 62 -0.52 31.27 -13.57
C SER A 62 -1.76 32.00 -14.09
N ASP A 63 -1.68 32.56 -15.31
CA ASP A 63 -2.83 33.15 -15.99
C ASP A 63 -3.90 32.07 -16.27
N SER A 64 -5.00 32.18 -15.55
CA SER A 64 -6.15 31.26 -15.60
C SER A 64 -7.23 31.71 -16.62
N SER A 65 -7.01 32.84 -17.28
CA SER A 65 -7.92 33.43 -18.27
C SER A 65 -7.41 33.33 -19.71
N GLY A 66 -6.14 32.94 -19.91
CA GLY A 66 -5.50 32.88 -21.21
C GLY A 66 -5.96 31.72 -22.13
N PRO A 67 -5.81 31.87 -23.46
CA PRO A 67 -6.20 30.86 -24.45
C PRO A 67 -5.48 29.51 -24.29
N MET A 68 -4.29 29.51 -23.67
CA MET A 68 -3.52 28.29 -23.35
C MET A 68 -4.20 27.44 -22.27
N TYR A 69 -4.85 28.05 -21.27
CA TYR A 69 -5.60 27.32 -20.24
C TYR A 69 -6.81 26.60 -20.85
N ALA A 70 -7.54 27.26 -21.75
CA ALA A 70 -8.68 26.66 -22.45
C ALA A 70 -8.27 25.48 -23.34
N ALA A 71 -7.12 25.57 -24.02
CA ALA A 71 -6.59 24.50 -24.86
C ALA A 71 -6.15 23.28 -24.04
N ILE A 72 -5.52 23.48 -22.88
CA ILE A 72 -5.07 22.38 -22.00
C ILE A 72 -6.26 21.71 -21.29
N LYS A 73 -7.28 22.48 -20.90
CA LYS A 73 -8.53 21.95 -20.31
C LYS A 73 -9.33 21.09 -21.29
N ALA A 74 -9.18 21.32 -22.60
CA ALA A 74 -9.85 20.53 -23.63
C ALA A 74 -9.25 19.12 -23.82
N ILE A 75 -8.06 18.85 -23.26
CA ILE A 75 -7.38 17.56 -23.38
C ILE A 75 -7.85 16.63 -22.26
N SER A 76 -8.53 15.55 -22.63
CA SER A 76 -9.18 14.60 -21.72
C SER A 76 -8.24 13.82 -20.80
N ILE A 77 -6.93 13.87 -21.06
CA ILE A 77 -5.90 13.22 -20.25
C ILE A 77 -5.54 14.00 -18.99
N PHE A 78 -5.83 15.30 -18.93
CA PHE A 78 -5.46 16.16 -17.79
C PHE A 78 -6.61 16.38 -16.82
N ASP A 79 -6.36 16.11 -15.54
CA ASP A 79 -7.23 16.52 -14.44
C ASP A 79 -6.60 17.74 -13.76
N LEU A 80 -7.11 18.93 -14.10
CA LEU A 80 -6.54 20.22 -13.71
C LEU A 80 -7.16 20.69 -12.39
N SER A 81 -6.33 20.82 -11.35
CA SER A 81 -6.75 21.37 -10.05
C SER A 81 -5.89 22.58 -9.67
N TYR A 82 -6.50 23.62 -9.08
CA TYR A 82 -5.76 24.77 -8.57
C TYR A 82 -5.01 24.39 -7.28
N GLY A 83 -3.71 24.68 -7.22
CA GLY A 83 -2.94 24.59 -5.99
C GLY A 83 -2.95 25.95 -5.28
N SER A 84 -3.27 25.96 -3.99
CA SER A 84 -3.29 27.17 -3.17
C SER A 84 -1.91 27.57 -2.63
N ASP A 85 -0.93 26.66 -2.60
CA ASP A 85 0.41 26.89 -2.05
C ASP A 85 1.52 26.17 -2.83
N SER A 86 2.54 26.92 -3.26
CA SER A 86 3.70 26.44 -4.03
C SER A 86 4.54 25.40 -3.28
N ALA A 87 4.64 25.49 -1.94
CA ALA A 87 5.40 24.52 -1.14
C ALA A 87 4.69 23.17 -1.01
N ALA A 88 3.37 23.19 -0.81
CA ALA A 88 2.53 21.98 -0.82
C ALA A 88 2.55 21.29 -2.19
N MET A 89 2.56 22.06 -3.28
CA MET A 89 2.65 21.52 -4.65
C MET A 89 4.01 20.85 -4.92
N LEU A 90 5.12 21.43 -4.46
CA LEU A 90 6.43 20.79 -4.56
C LEU A 90 6.52 19.52 -3.69
N SER A 91 5.87 19.49 -2.53
CA SER A 91 5.75 18.28 -1.70
C SER A 91 4.97 17.19 -2.43
N ASP A 92 3.82 17.52 -3.00
CA ASP A 92 2.98 16.57 -3.74
C ASP A 92 3.64 16.09 -5.04
N LEU A 93 4.47 16.94 -5.68
CA LEU A 93 5.28 16.58 -6.84
C LEU A 93 6.41 15.60 -6.48
N LYS A 94 7.11 15.84 -5.36
CA LYS A 94 8.12 14.91 -4.80
C LYS A 94 7.51 13.58 -4.36
N LYS A 95 6.27 13.60 -3.87
CA LYS A 95 5.51 12.42 -3.45
C LYS A 95 4.85 11.66 -4.63
N GLY A 96 4.95 12.17 -5.86
CA GLY A 96 4.36 11.55 -7.05
C GLY A 96 2.82 11.59 -7.09
N ARG A 97 2.17 12.40 -6.24
CA ARG A 97 0.69 12.55 -6.19
C ARG A 97 0.15 13.39 -7.32
N ILE A 98 0.99 14.26 -7.88
CA ILE A 98 0.74 15.06 -9.08
C ILE A 98 1.83 14.76 -10.10
N ALA A 99 1.45 14.75 -11.37
CA ALA A 99 2.37 14.47 -12.46
C ALA A 99 3.26 15.64 -12.82
N GLY A 100 2.76 16.85 -12.56
CA GLY A 100 3.52 18.06 -12.75
C GLY A 100 2.79 19.30 -12.25
N VAL A 101 3.56 20.37 -12.11
CA VAL A 101 3.06 21.72 -11.87
C VAL A 101 3.25 22.53 -13.14
N LEU A 102 2.19 23.15 -13.62
CA LEU A 102 2.25 23.99 -14.81
C LEU A 102 2.36 25.46 -14.40
N TYR A 103 3.44 26.12 -14.82
CA TYR A 103 3.56 27.57 -14.78
C TYR A 103 3.18 28.13 -16.15
N LEU A 104 2.09 28.88 -16.19
CA LEU A 104 1.68 29.66 -17.35
C LEU A 104 2.13 31.10 -17.11
N HIS A 105 3.20 31.52 -17.76
CA HIS A 105 3.61 32.92 -17.72
C HIS A 105 2.70 33.74 -18.65
N THR A 106 2.38 34.98 -18.25
CA THR A 106 1.71 35.94 -19.13
C THR A 106 2.56 36.15 -20.39
N PRO A 107 1.96 36.22 -21.59
CA PRO A 107 2.70 36.29 -22.85
C PRO A 107 3.59 37.53 -22.87
N THR A 108 4.91 37.31 -22.92
CA THR A 108 5.86 38.40 -23.08
C THR A 108 5.98 38.72 -24.56
N VAL A 109 5.66 39.95 -24.95
CA VAL A 109 5.84 40.42 -26.32
C VAL A 109 7.30 40.83 -26.49
N ILE A 110 8.09 40.00 -27.16
CA ILE A 110 9.46 40.36 -27.57
C ILE A 110 9.41 40.67 -29.06
N ASN A 111 9.79 41.89 -29.46
CA ASN A 111 9.76 42.37 -30.85
C ASN A 111 8.39 42.26 -31.54
N GLY A 112 7.29 42.58 -30.84
CA GLY A 112 5.95 42.56 -31.43
C GLY A 112 5.33 41.16 -31.62
N GLN A 113 6.00 40.10 -31.17
CA GLN A 113 5.50 38.73 -31.22
C GLN A 113 5.19 38.19 -29.82
N PRO A 114 3.98 37.64 -29.57
CA PRO A 114 3.64 37.03 -28.30
C PRO A 114 4.40 35.70 -28.14
N GLN A 115 5.37 35.65 -27.23
CA GLN A 115 6.00 34.40 -26.83
C GLN A 115 5.27 33.84 -25.61
N PHE A 116 4.59 32.70 -25.81
CA PHE A 116 4.03 31.93 -24.71
C PHE A 116 5.12 31.04 -24.13
N ARG A 117 5.64 31.44 -22.97
CA ARG A 117 6.53 30.58 -22.18
C ARG A 117 5.69 29.77 -21.22
N THR A 118 5.63 28.46 -21.44
CA THR A 118 5.04 27.51 -20.49
C THR A 118 6.16 26.69 -19.89
N ASP A 119 6.40 26.87 -18.60
CA ASP A 119 7.34 26.03 -17.87
C ASP A 119 6.52 24.90 -17.21
N LEU A 120 6.68 23.67 -17.71
CA LEU A 120 6.13 22.48 -17.08
C LEU A 120 7.16 21.93 -16.10
N LEU A 121 6.83 21.93 -14.81
CA LEU A 121 7.54 21.14 -13.82
C LEU A 121 7.02 19.71 -13.88
N GLY A 122 7.70 18.85 -14.63
CA GLY A 122 7.41 17.41 -14.63
C GLY A 122 7.97 16.74 -13.37
N SER A 123 7.19 15.85 -12.75
CA SER A 123 7.74 14.86 -11.81
C SER A 123 8.31 13.70 -12.60
N SER A 124 9.49 13.19 -12.25
CA SER A 124 9.98 11.93 -12.82
C SER A 124 9.12 10.72 -12.38
N ALA A 125 8.20 10.90 -11.42
CA ALA A 125 7.13 9.94 -11.10
C ALA A 125 6.22 9.64 -12.31
N VAL A 126 6.25 10.53 -13.32
CA VAL A 126 5.49 10.43 -14.55
C VAL A 126 6.43 10.52 -15.77
N ALA A 127 7.72 10.16 -15.58
CA ALA A 127 8.72 10.17 -16.65
C ALA A 127 8.25 9.40 -17.89
N ASP A 128 7.61 8.25 -17.70
CA ASP A 128 7.11 7.38 -18.77
C ASP A 128 5.95 8.01 -19.55
N LYS A 129 5.22 8.96 -18.95
CA LYS A 129 4.13 9.70 -19.61
C LYS A 129 4.54 11.11 -20.00
N MET A 130 5.77 11.55 -19.67
CA MET A 130 6.27 12.87 -20.03
C MET A 130 6.29 13.11 -21.55
N PRO A 131 6.63 12.12 -22.41
CA PRO A 131 6.51 12.29 -23.86
C PRO A 131 5.06 12.51 -24.31
N LEU A 132 4.10 11.81 -23.71
CA LEU A 132 2.67 11.97 -23.99
C LEU A 132 2.16 13.34 -23.51
N ILE A 133 2.59 13.80 -22.34
CA ILE A 133 2.27 15.13 -21.81
C ILE A 133 2.90 16.22 -22.69
N GLN A 134 4.14 16.05 -23.13
CA GLN A 134 4.82 16.97 -24.05
C GLN A 134 4.11 17.05 -25.40
N ALA A 135 3.74 15.90 -25.99
CA ALA A 135 2.99 15.87 -27.24
C ALA A 135 1.62 16.57 -27.11
N ALA A 136 0.90 16.32 -26.02
CA ALA A 136 -0.39 16.95 -25.74
C ALA A 136 -0.26 18.48 -25.52
N LEU A 137 0.78 18.93 -24.82
CA LEU A 137 1.06 20.36 -24.63
C LEU A 137 1.53 21.02 -25.94
N GLN A 138 2.31 20.33 -26.77
CA GLN A 138 2.69 20.81 -28.10
C GLN A 138 1.47 20.93 -29.02
N GLU A 139 0.52 20.00 -28.94
CA GLU A 139 -0.75 20.08 -29.67
C GLU A 139 -1.62 21.25 -29.16
N ALA A 140 -1.70 21.47 -27.85
CA ALA A 140 -2.39 22.64 -27.29
C ALA A 140 -1.73 23.95 -27.78
N ALA A 141 -0.40 24.03 -27.72
CA ALA A 141 0.36 25.18 -28.16
C ALA A 141 0.18 25.45 -29.66
N SER A 142 0.21 24.41 -30.50
CA SER A 142 0.02 24.56 -31.95
C SER A 142 -1.40 25.03 -32.31
N ARG A 143 -2.43 24.52 -31.62
CA ARG A 143 -3.83 24.97 -31.79
C ARG A 143 -4.02 26.44 -31.40
N VAL A 144 -3.36 26.89 -30.34
CA VAL A 144 -3.39 28.31 -29.94
C VAL A 144 -2.62 29.17 -30.94
N ASN A 145 -1.46 28.71 -31.42
CA ASN A 145 -0.67 29.43 -32.41
C ASN A 145 -1.43 29.61 -33.73
N GLN A 146 -2.08 28.55 -34.24
CA GLN A 146 -2.89 28.61 -35.46
C GLN A 146 -4.08 29.59 -35.37
N ARG A 147 -4.63 29.82 -34.16
CA ARG A 147 -5.74 30.76 -33.96
C ARG A 147 -5.29 32.21 -33.86
N ILE A 148 -4.06 32.46 -33.39
CA ILE A 148 -3.56 33.81 -33.10
C ILE A 148 -2.64 34.33 -34.21
N LEU A 149 -1.87 33.45 -34.86
CA LEU A 149 -0.90 33.76 -35.92
C LEU A 149 -1.01 32.74 -37.07
N PRO A 150 -1.97 32.92 -38.00
CA PRO A 150 -2.15 32.00 -39.13
C PRO A 150 -1.00 31.99 -40.15
N ASP A 151 -0.22 33.08 -40.25
CA ASP A 151 0.81 33.28 -41.30
C ASP A 151 2.28 33.15 -40.84
N GLN A 152 2.55 32.86 -39.56
CA GLN A 152 3.91 32.67 -39.07
C GLN A 152 4.01 31.52 -38.05
N PRO A 153 4.71 30.41 -38.39
CA PRO A 153 4.97 29.33 -37.44
C PRO A 153 6.12 29.75 -36.51
N ALA A 154 5.89 30.69 -35.60
CA ALA A 154 6.79 30.88 -34.47
C ALA A 154 6.50 29.76 -33.46
N PRO A 155 7.43 28.81 -33.23
CA PRO A 155 7.20 27.75 -32.25
C PRO A 155 7.16 28.40 -30.86
N ALA A 156 6.02 28.33 -30.18
CA ALA A 156 5.98 28.59 -28.75
C ALA A 156 7.02 27.67 -28.09
N ALA A 157 8.12 28.24 -27.59
CA ALA A 157 9.20 27.50 -26.99
C ALA A 157 8.75 27.00 -25.61
N ILE A 158 8.23 25.77 -25.58
CA ILE A 158 7.89 25.08 -24.33
C ILE A 158 9.21 24.69 -23.66
N HIS A 159 9.66 25.49 -22.70
CA HIS A 159 10.80 25.16 -21.86
C HIS A 159 10.35 24.24 -20.72
N VAL A 160 10.43 22.93 -20.94
CA VAL A 160 10.16 21.95 -19.88
C VAL A 160 11.35 21.91 -18.92
N VAL A 161 11.19 22.50 -17.73
CA VAL A 161 12.17 22.37 -16.64
C VAL A 161 11.81 21.13 -15.82
N ASN A 162 12.49 20.02 -16.12
CA ASN A 162 12.34 18.79 -15.36
C ASN A 162 12.99 18.95 -13.97
N ILE A 163 12.18 18.92 -12.91
CA ILE A 163 12.70 18.74 -11.55
C ILE A 163 12.86 17.23 -11.33
N PRO A 164 13.98 16.76 -10.74
CA PRO A 164 14.11 15.36 -10.37
C PRO A 164 13.05 15.00 -9.33
N GLY A 165 11.96 14.36 -9.78
CA GLY A 165 11.06 13.59 -8.92
C GLY A 165 11.70 12.24 -8.56
N ARG A 166 10.96 11.35 -7.90
CA ARG A 166 11.30 9.91 -7.86
C ARG A 166 10.40 9.18 -8.85
N VAL A 167 10.97 8.25 -9.62
CA VAL A 167 10.21 7.38 -10.55
C VAL A 167 9.30 6.48 -9.70
N TYR A 168 7.98 6.63 -9.84
CA TYR A 168 7.00 5.78 -9.17
C TYR A 168 6.77 4.55 -10.03
N ARG A 169 7.35 3.43 -9.64
CA ARG A 169 7.21 2.19 -10.39
C ARG A 169 5.94 1.48 -9.95
N GLN A 170 5.35 0.69 -10.85
CA GLN A 170 4.17 -0.11 -10.52
C GLN A 170 4.43 -1.07 -9.36
N ILE A 171 5.66 -1.60 -9.23
CA ILE A 171 6.08 -2.41 -8.08
C ILE A 171 5.95 -1.65 -6.75
N ASP A 172 6.16 -0.33 -6.73
CA ASP A 172 6.07 0.51 -5.53
C ASP A 172 4.62 0.63 -5.03
N PHE A 173 3.66 0.44 -5.94
CA PHE A 173 2.24 0.38 -5.61
C PHE A 173 1.79 -1.03 -5.20
N ILE A 174 2.23 -2.04 -5.95
CA ILE A 174 1.71 -3.41 -5.88
C ILE A 174 2.32 -4.19 -4.73
N LEU A 175 3.62 -4.07 -4.48
CA LEU A 175 4.30 -4.87 -3.45
C LEU A 175 3.72 -4.63 -2.05
N PRO A 176 3.50 -3.37 -1.59
CA PRO A 176 2.81 -3.12 -0.32
C PRO A 176 1.40 -3.73 -0.25
N GLY A 177 0.65 -3.68 -1.35
CA GLY A 177 -0.66 -4.30 -1.46
C GLY A 177 -0.60 -5.81 -1.29
N GLN A 178 0.35 -6.46 -1.97
CA GLN A 178 0.56 -7.90 -1.90
C GLN A 178 1.05 -8.35 -0.51
N LEU A 179 1.91 -7.57 0.14
CA LEU A 179 2.27 -7.80 1.54
C LEU A 179 1.02 -7.76 2.43
N GLY A 180 0.16 -6.74 2.28
CA GLY A 180 -1.12 -6.67 2.98
C GLY A 180 -2.01 -7.89 2.75
N PHE A 181 -2.20 -8.31 1.50
CA PHE A 181 -2.97 -9.50 1.16
C PHE A 181 -2.40 -10.75 1.84
N SER A 182 -1.10 -10.99 1.70
CA SER A 182 -0.45 -12.18 2.24
C SER A 182 -0.53 -12.23 3.77
N LEU A 183 -0.32 -11.10 4.43
CA LEU A 183 -0.43 -10.95 5.89
C LEU A 183 -1.86 -11.14 6.38
N LEU A 184 -2.85 -10.58 5.68
CA LEU A 184 -4.26 -10.76 6.04
C LEU A 184 -4.68 -12.22 5.90
N MET A 185 -4.42 -12.83 4.74
CA MET A 185 -4.78 -14.24 4.51
C MET A 185 -4.05 -15.15 5.50
N ALA A 186 -2.73 -15.02 5.64
CA ALA A 186 -1.97 -15.83 6.58
C ALA A 186 -2.43 -15.59 8.03
N GLY A 187 -2.60 -14.34 8.44
CA GLY A 187 -3.03 -13.98 9.79
C GLY A 187 -4.39 -14.57 10.14
N VAL A 188 -5.40 -14.33 9.31
CA VAL A 188 -6.78 -14.79 9.54
C VAL A 188 -6.87 -16.31 9.48
N PHE A 189 -6.39 -16.93 8.40
CA PHE A 189 -6.58 -18.38 8.22
C PHE A 189 -5.72 -19.20 9.17
N SER A 190 -4.44 -18.83 9.36
CA SER A 190 -3.57 -19.62 10.23
C SER A 190 -4.06 -19.61 11.68
N SER A 191 -4.50 -18.47 12.17
CA SER A 191 -5.00 -18.32 13.54
C SER A 191 -6.38 -18.96 13.73
N ALA A 192 -7.27 -18.85 12.73
CA ALA A 192 -8.59 -19.47 12.77
C ALA A 192 -8.52 -21.00 12.82
N PHE A 193 -7.75 -21.60 11.90
CA PHE A 193 -7.56 -23.04 11.84
C PHE A 193 -6.78 -23.58 13.04
N LEU A 194 -5.74 -22.88 13.49
CA LEU A 194 -4.95 -23.29 14.65
C LEU A 194 -5.83 -23.43 15.89
N LEU A 195 -6.56 -22.36 16.26
CA LEU A 195 -7.40 -22.38 17.45
C LEU A 195 -8.54 -23.41 17.34
N PHE A 196 -9.11 -23.55 16.14
CA PHE A 196 -10.17 -24.52 15.90
C PHE A 196 -9.64 -25.94 16.12
N ASN A 197 -8.49 -26.27 15.51
CA ASN A 197 -7.87 -27.58 15.64
C ASN A 197 -7.46 -27.88 17.08
N LEU A 198 -6.90 -26.92 17.82
CA LEU A 198 -6.53 -27.11 19.22
C LEU A 198 -7.73 -27.42 20.13
N ARG A 199 -8.90 -26.82 19.84
CA ARG A 199 -10.17 -27.14 20.52
C ARG A 199 -10.71 -28.50 20.08
N HIS A 200 -10.87 -28.71 18.77
CA HIS A 200 -11.46 -29.91 18.19
C HIS A 200 -10.70 -31.20 18.55
N THR A 201 -9.38 -31.16 18.48
CA THR A 201 -8.52 -32.31 18.84
C THR A 201 -8.35 -32.50 20.36
N LEU A 202 -9.05 -31.70 21.18
CA LEU A 202 -8.99 -31.72 22.64
C LEU A 202 -7.57 -31.54 23.22
N VAL A 203 -6.65 -30.96 22.44
CA VAL A 203 -5.30 -30.62 22.93
C VAL A 203 -5.42 -29.64 24.10
N LEU A 204 -6.34 -28.67 24.03
CA LEU A 204 -6.61 -27.75 25.14
C LEU A 204 -7.11 -28.45 26.41
N LYS A 205 -7.87 -29.56 26.29
CA LYS A 205 -8.28 -30.38 27.44
C LYS A 205 -7.09 -31.15 28.02
N ARG A 206 -6.23 -31.74 27.18
CA ARG A 206 -5.03 -32.45 27.63
C ARG A 206 -4.02 -31.55 28.35
N ILE A 207 -3.94 -30.28 27.94
CA ILE A 207 -3.06 -29.28 28.58
C ILE A 207 -3.42 -29.03 30.05
N TYR A 208 -4.68 -29.21 30.47
CA TYR A 208 -5.08 -29.04 31.88
C TYR A 208 -4.31 -29.94 32.86
N VAL A 209 -3.85 -31.10 32.41
CA VAL A 209 -3.14 -32.08 33.24
C VAL A 209 -1.63 -31.78 33.28
N THR A 210 -1.16 -30.82 32.48
CA THR A 210 0.25 -30.41 32.42
C THR A 210 0.49 -29.14 33.24
N PRO A 211 1.72 -28.88 33.74
CA PRO A 211 2.04 -27.65 34.45
C PRO A 211 2.12 -26.41 33.53
N VAL A 212 1.81 -26.56 32.23
CA VAL A 212 1.87 -25.49 31.23
C VAL A 212 0.51 -24.80 31.11
N SER A 213 0.51 -23.48 31.18
CA SER A 213 -0.68 -22.67 30.96
C SER A 213 -1.10 -22.67 29.49
N ARG A 214 -2.41 -22.65 29.23
CA ARG A 214 -2.95 -22.55 27.85
C ARG A 214 -2.49 -21.29 27.13
N ALA A 215 -2.42 -20.17 27.87
CA ALA A 215 -1.94 -18.91 27.35
C ALA A 215 -0.49 -19.02 26.84
N ALA A 216 0.39 -19.74 27.55
CA ALA A 216 1.78 -19.93 27.10
C ALA A 216 1.85 -20.73 25.78
N ILE A 217 1.02 -21.76 25.62
CA ILE A 217 0.98 -22.55 24.38
C ILE A 217 0.41 -21.72 23.23
N LEU A 218 -0.68 -21.01 23.47
CA LEU A 218 -1.28 -20.13 22.46
C LEU A 218 -0.31 -19.04 22.02
N LEU A 219 0.34 -18.35 22.97
CA LEU A 219 1.36 -17.35 22.66
C LEU A 219 2.56 -17.95 21.92
N GLY A 220 2.96 -19.18 22.26
CA GLY A 220 4.00 -19.90 21.54
C GLY A 220 3.63 -20.16 20.08
N GLU A 221 2.44 -20.69 19.83
CA GLU A 221 1.93 -20.91 18.48
C GLU A 221 1.77 -19.60 17.69
N MET A 222 1.23 -18.55 18.31
CA MET A 222 1.12 -17.24 17.68
C MET A 222 2.49 -16.67 17.31
N LEU A 223 3.45 -16.77 18.23
CA LEU A 223 4.82 -16.32 17.99
C LEU A 223 5.46 -17.11 16.85
N SER A 224 5.21 -18.41 16.75
CA SER A 224 5.65 -19.21 15.60
C SER A 224 5.09 -18.69 14.28
N ARG A 225 3.78 -18.39 14.22
CA ARG A 225 3.13 -17.89 13.00
C ARG A 225 3.66 -16.51 12.63
N LEU A 226 3.87 -15.66 13.63
CA LEU A 226 4.47 -14.34 13.47
C LEU A 226 5.90 -14.44 12.90
N LEU A 227 6.76 -15.28 13.46
CA LEU A 227 8.12 -15.48 12.97
C LEU A 227 8.14 -16.04 11.54
N PHE A 228 7.28 -17.01 11.23
CA PHE A 228 7.16 -17.55 9.88
C PHE A 228 6.74 -16.48 8.87
N GLN A 229 5.79 -15.62 9.25
CA GLN A 229 5.31 -14.56 8.38
C GLN A 229 6.33 -13.42 8.23
N ILE A 230 7.15 -13.16 9.24
CA ILE A 230 8.33 -12.27 9.11
C ILE A 230 9.27 -12.82 8.04
N ILE A 231 9.57 -14.13 8.05
CA ILE A 231 10.42 -14.75 7.01
C ILE A 231 9.80 -14.52 5.62
N CYS A 232 8.48 -14.73 5.47
CA CYS A 232 7.79 -14.50 4.21
C CYS A 232 7.86 -13.03 3.76
N PHE A 233 7.62 -12.09 4.67
CA PHE A 233 7.75 -10.66 4.42
C PHE A 233 9.16 -10.29 3.93
N ILE A 234 10.20 -10.82 4.58
CA ILE A 234 11.60 -10.58 4.22
C ILE A 234 11.85 -11.08 2.79
N ILE A 235 11.42 -12.30 2.47
CA ILE A 235 11.62 -12.90 1.15
C ILE A 235 10.90 -12.09 0.06
N ILE A 236 9.63 -11.73 0.27
CA ILE A 236 8.83 -10.98 -0.70
C ILE A 236 9.42 -9.59 -0.93
N THR A 237 9.83 -8.91 0.15
CA THR A 237 10.44 -7.56 0.05
C THR A 237 11.82 -7.62 -0.61
N ALA A 238 12.63 -8.64 -0.28
CA ALA A 238 13.93 -8.86 -0.92
C ALA A 238 13.77 -9.14 -2.42
N LEU A 239 12.81 -9.96 -2.82
CA LEU A 239 12.50 -10.20 -4.23
C LEU A 239 12.13 -8.90 -4.95
N GLY A 240 11.24 -8.09 -4.37
CA GLY A 240 10.87 -6.80 -4.93
C GLY A 240 12.05 -5.85 -5.09
N TYR A 241 12.90 -5.75 -4.06
CA TYR A 241 14.05 -4.86 -4.05
C TYR A 241 15.12 -5.29 -5.06
N PHE A 242 15.55 -6.56 -5.01
CA PHE A 242 16.67 -7.04 -5.83
C PHE A 242 16.27 -7.38 -7.27
N ALA A 243 15.06 -7.90 -7.52
CA ALA A 243 14.64 -8.29 -8.87
C ALA A 243 13.86 -7.20 -9.61
N PHE A 244 13.06 -6.39 -8.89
CA PHE A 244 12.14 -5.42 -9.50
C PHE A 244 12.46 -3.97 -9.16
N GLN A 245 13.59 -3.70 -8.48
CA GLN A 245 14.00 -2.35 -8.11
C GLN A 245 12.94 -1.60 -7.27
N PHE A 246 12.28 -2.31 -6.36
CA PHE A 246 11.33 -1.71 -5.41
C PHE A 246 12.01 -0.62 -4.58
N THR A 247 11.34 0.51 -4.44
CA THR A 247 11.89 1.70 -3.80
C THR A 247 11.82 1.58 -2.27
N LEU A 248 12.99 1.60 -1.63
CA LEU A 248 13.14 1.80 -0.19
C LEU A 248 13.85 3.14 0.04
N VAL A 249 13.09 4.22 0.26
CA VAL A 249 13.64 5.59 0.25
C VAL A 249 14.81 5.79 1.20
N ASN A 250 14.69 5.31 2.44
CA ASN A 250 15.73 5.40 3.47
C ASN A 250 16.48 4.06 3.63
N GLY A 251 16.44 3.20 2.60
CA GLY A 251 17.07 1.89 2.59
C GLY A 251 16.63 0.99 3.75
N PHE A 252 17.60 0.58 4.58
CA PHE A 252 17.37 -0.34 5.70
C PHE A 252 16.41 0.19 6.75
N LEU A 253 16.38 1.51 6.98
CA LEU A 253 15.46 2.10 7.97
C LEU A 253 14.01 1.95 7.52
N THR A 254 13.72 2.26 6.25
CA THR A 254 12.40 2.04 5.64
C THR A 254 11.96 0.58 5.74
N PHE A 255 12.87 -0.35 5.49
CA PHE A 255 12.59 -1.78 5.63
C PHE A 255 12.21 -2.16 7.07
N MET A 256 12.93 -1.65 8.07
CA MET A 256 12.62 -1.93 9.47
C MET A 256 11.29 -1.33 9.92
N GLU A 257 10.96 -0.12 9.44
CA GLU A 257 9.66 0.50 9.69
C GLU A 257 8.52 -0.30 9.03
N MET A 258 8.68 -0.73 7.78
CA MET A 258 7.70 -1.60 7.12
C MET A 258 7.53 -2.94 7.87
N LEU A 259 8.63 -3.52 8.36
CA LEU A 259 8.59 -4.76 9.14
C LEU A 259 7.82 -4.55 10.45
N LEU A 260 8.10 -3.47 11.18
CA LEU A 260 7.41 -3.15 12.44
C LEU A 260 5.91 -2.95 12.22
N LEU A 261 5.53 -2.21 11.17
CA LEU A 261 4.13 -2.03 10.80
C LEU A 261 3.49 -3.37 10.42
N SER A 262 4.21 -4.24 9.71
CA SER A 262 3.75 -5.58 9.31
C SER A 262 3.51 -6.50 10.49
N VAL A 263 4.38 -6.46 11.51
CA VAL A 263 4.17 -7.18 12.77
C VAL A 263 2.90 -6.69 13.45
N PHE A 264 2.68 -5.38 13.51
CA PHE A 264 1.48 -4.80 14.11
C PHE A 264 0.21 -5.21 13.34
N GLY A 265 0.21 -5.07 12.01
CA GLY A 265 -0.89 -5.48 11.15
C GLY A 265 -1.20 -6.97 11.27
N LEU A 266 -0.17 -7.83 11.33
CA LEU A 266 -0.35 -9.26 11.48
C LEU A 266 -1.04 -9.63 12.80
N VAL A 267 -0.68 -8.99 13.92
CA VAL A 267 -1.35 -9.24 15.21
C VAL A 267 -2.84 -8.91 15.12
N ILE A 268 -3.20 -7.82 14.45
CA ILE A 268 -4.60 -7.43 14.21
C ILE A 268 -5.31 -8.49 13.37
N PHE A 269 -4.71 -8.93 12.26
CA PHE A 269 -5.31 -9.93 11.37
C PHE A 269 -5.43 -11.31 12.03
N MET A 270 -4.48 -11.70 12.87
CA MET A 270 -4.58 -12.91 13.70
C MET A 270 -5.75 -12.81 14.70
N GLY A 271 -5.99 -11.62 15.25
CA GLY A 271 -7.15 -11.40 16.11
C GLY A 271 -8.49 -11.63 15.40
N ILE A 272 -8.60 -11.28 14.12
CA ILE A 272 -9.78 -11.57 13.30
C ILE A 272 -9.99 -13.09 13.18
N GLY A 273 -8.92 -13.84 12.89
CA GLY A 273 -9.02 -15.30 12.83
C GLY A 273 -9.38 -15.95 14.17
N PHE A 274 -8.96 -15.36 15.29
CA PHE A 274 -9.38 -15.80 16.62
C PHE A 274 -10.88 -15.61 16.88
N ILE A 275 -11.43 -14.46 16.47
CA ILE A 275 -12.88 -14.19 16.56
C ILE A 275 -13.64 -15.26 15.76
N ILE A 276 -13.22 -15.50 14.51
CA ILE A 276 -13.81 -16.51 13.62
C ILE A 276 -13.74 -17.89 14.28
N SER A 277 -12.59 -18.27 14.82
CA SER A 277 -12.39 -19.56 15.48
C SER A 277 -13.34 -19.74 16.65
N GLY A 278 -13.55 -18.71 17.47
CA GLY A 278 -14.44 -18.78 18.64
C GLY A 278 -15.93 -18.92 18.30
N MET A 279 -16.35 -18.41 17.13
CA MET A 279 -17.75 -18.47 16.68
C MET A 279 -18.11 -19.80 16.02
N ILE A 280 -17.13 -20.48 15.40
CA ILE A 280 -17.38 -21.63 14.54
C ILE A 280 -17.27 -22.96 15.29
N ARG A 281 -18.14 -23.91 14.91
CA ARG A 281 -18.16 -25.29 15.41
C ARG A 281 -17.69 -26.34 14.40
N ASN A 282 -17.74 -26.02 13.11
CA ASN A 282 -17.40 -26.94 12.02
C ASN A 282 -16.22 -26.39 11.22
N GLU A 283 -15.22 -27.23 10.95
CA GLU A 283 -14.01 -26.81 10.22
C GLU A 283 -14.34 -26.26 8.82
N SER A 284 -15.29 -26.90 8.13
CA SER A 284 -15.75 -26.51 6.79
C SER A 284 -16.36 -25.10 6.73
N SER A 285 -16.79 -24.54 7.87
CA SER A 285 -17.34 -23.19 7.94
C SER A 285 -16.27 -22.10 8.10
N ILE A 286 -15.03 -22.45 8.44
CA ILE A 286 -13.94 -21.46 8.65
C ILE A 286 -13.69 -20.65 7.39
N ALA A 287 -13.50 -21.32 6.26
CA ALA A 287 -13.14 -20.64 5.02
C ALA A 287 -14.25 -19.72 4.48
N PRO A 288 -15.53 -20.13 4.39
CA PRO A 288 -16.62 -19.24 3.97
C PRO A 288 -16.76 -17.99 4.85
N VAL A 289 -16.68 -18.15 6.17
CA VAL A 289 -16.81 -17.03 7.12
C VAL A 289 -15.60 -16.10 7.04
N ALA A 290 -14.38 -16.66 7.00
CA ALA A 290 -13.17 -15.87 6.82
C ALA A 290 -13.21 -15.07 5.51
N ASN A 291 -13.60 -15.70 4.40
CA ASN A 291 -13.69 -15.05 3.11
C ASN A 291 -14.73 -13.92 3.05
N THR A 292 -15.81 -14.01 3.84
CA THR A 292 -16.80 -12.93 3.94
C THR A 292 -16.19 -11.65 4.52
N LEU A 293 -15.14 -11.77 5.34
CA LEU A 293 -14.41 -10.64 5.90
C LEU A 293 -13.18 -10.24 5.07
N THR A 294 -12.40 -11.23 4.59
CA THR A 294 -11.13 -10.96 3.92
C THR A 294 -11.31 -10.51 2.47
N VAL A 295 -12.24 -11.13 1.72
CA VAL A 295 -12.40 -10.83 0.29
C VAL A 295 -12.83 -9.37 0.06
N PRO A 296 -13.82 -8.81 0.77
CA PRO A 296 -14.14 -7.39 0.62
C PRO A 296 -12.95 -6.48 0.94
N GLN A 297 -12.17 -6.79 1.98
CA GLN A 297 -10.99 -6.01 2.32
C GLN A 297 -9.95 -6.02 1.20
N ILE A 298 -9.67 -7.18 0.61
CA ILE A 298 -8.68 -7.33 -0.45
C ILE A 298 -9.08 -6.55 -1.71
N LEU A 299 -10.37 -6.58 -2.06
CA LEU A 299 -10.88 -5.88 -3.23
C LEU A 299 -10.91 -4.36 -3.02
N LEU A 300 -11.17 -3.91 -1.79
CA LEU A 300 -11.45 -2.50 -1.48
C LEU A 300 -10.26 -1.73 -0.90
N CYS A 301 -9.21 -2.40 -0.41
CA CYS A 301 -8.03 -1.72 0.18
C CYS A 301 -7.13 -1.00 -0.83
N GLY A 302 -7.50 -1.06 -2.11
CA GLY A 302 -6.71 -0.50 -3.19
C GLY A 302 -5.44 -1.30 -3.45
N LEU A 303 -5.51 -2.63 -3.40
CA LEU A 303 -4.39 -3.52 -3.73
C LEU A 303 -3.95 -3.38 -5.19
N PHE A 304 -4.92 -3.36 -6.11
CA PHE A 304 -4.69 -3.29 -7.56
C PHE A 304 -4.78 -1.88 -8.13
N PHE A 305 -5.67 -1.06 -7.56
CA PHE A 305 -5.95 0.29 -8.05
C PHE A 305 -5.98 1.29 -6.90
N PRO A 306 -5.56 2.56 -7.12
CA PRO A 306 -5.69 3.60 -6.10
C PRO A 306 -7.15 3.79 -5.68
N ILE A 307 -7.40 3.86 -4.37
CA ILE A 307 -8.73 4.13 -3.80
C ILE A 307 -9.28 5.50 -4.19
N ASP A 308 -8.41 6.43 -4.62
CA ASP A 308 -8.80 7.76 -5.12
C ASP A 308 -9.68 7.71 -6.37
N ASN A 309 -9.67 6.58 -7.09
CA ASN A 309 -10.48 6.38 -8.29
C ASN A 309 -11.91 5.91 -7.96
N TYR A 310 -12.21 5.59 -6.70
CA TYR A 310 -13.54 5.14 -6.29
C TYR A 310 -14.49 6.32 -6.06
N PRO A 311 -15.81 6.13 -6.27
CA PRO A 311 -16.80 7.14 -5.91
C PRO A 311 -16.75 7.43 -4.41
N VAL A 312 -17.10 8.66 -4.02
CA VAL A 312 -16.91 9.18 -2.65
C VAL A 312 -17.47 8.24 -1.57
N TRP A 313 -18.68 7.71 -1.77
CA TRP A 313 -19.32 6.80 -0.81
C TRP A 313 -18.52 5.52 -0.59
N LEU A 314 -17.96 4.94 -1.67
CA LEU A 314 -17.17 3.72 -1.60
C LEU A 314 -15.79 4.01 -1.01
N ARG A 315 -15.19 5.12 -1.41
CA ARG A 315 -13.91 5.59 -0.88
C ARG A 315 -13.94 5.72 0.65
N THR A 316 -14.96 6.38 1.20
CA THR A 316 -15.09 6.54 2.66
C THR A 316 -15.19 5.19 3.37
N PHE A 317 -15.92 4.22 2.79
CA PHE A 317 -15.97 2.87 3.34
C PHE A 317 -14.60 2.17 3.26
N CYS A 318 -13.91 2.25 2.12
CA CYS A 318 -12.58 1.66 1.94
C CYS A 318 -11.58 2.22 2.95
N GLU A 319 -11.59 3.54 3.19
CA GLU A 319 -10.69 4.23 4.11
C GLU A 319 -10.86 3.79 5.57
N LEU A 320 -12.00 3.19 5.94
CA LEU A 320 -12.25 2.66 7.28
C LEU A 320 -11.72 1.24 7.50
N LEU A 321 -11.34 0.52 6.44
CA LEU A 321 -10.94 -0.88 6.56
C LEU A 321 -9.52 -1.02 7.16
N PRO A 322 -9.28 -2.02 8.03
CA PRO A 322 -7.97 -2.19 8.67
C PRO A 322 -6.87 -2.48 7.64
N LEU A 323 -7.19 -3.25 6.59
CA LEU A 323 -6.25 -3.53 5.51
C LEU A 323 -5.85 -2.26 4.74
N THR A 324 -6.76 -1.30 4.57
CA THR A 324 -6.48 -0.04 3.87
C THR A 324 -5.48 0.81 4.66
N PHE A 325 -5.71 0.99 5.97
CA PHE A 325 -4.74 1.71 6.81
C PHE A 325 -3.35 1.07 6.78
N PHE A 326 -3.30 -0.26 6.77
CA PHE A 326 -2.06 -1.02 6.69
C PHE A 326 -1.33 -0.81 5.35
N VAL A 327 -2.02 -1.04 4.23
CA VAL A 327 -1.43 -0.96 2.88
C VAL A 327 -1.01 0.48 2.55
N ASP A 328 -1.84 1.46 2.87
CA ASP A 328 -1.52 2.89 2.69
C ASP A 328 -0.32 3.31 3.56
N GLY A 329 -0.25 2.82 4.80
CA GLY A 329 0.90 3.03 5.68
C GLY A 329 2.19 2.47 5.10
N LEU A 330 2.17 1.23 4.59
CA LEU A 330 3.33 0.64 3.93
C LEU A 330 3.79 1.43 2.70
N ARG A 331 2.86 1.92 1.87
CA ARG A 331 3.20 2.74 0.68
C ARG A 331 3.86 4.07 1.07
N LYS A 332 3.34 4.73 2.10
CA LYS A 332 3.89 5.98 2.63
C LYS A 332 5.29 5.80 3.19
N ILE A 333 5.53 4.72 3.92
CA ILE A 333 6.86 4.41 4.45
C ILE A 333 7.82 4.04 3.31
N ALA A 334 7.40 3.14 2.41
CA ALA A 334 8.24 2.63 1.33
C ALA A 334 8.67 3.72 0.34
N PHE A 335 7.69 4.42 -0.25
CA PHE A 335 7.91 5.32 -1.40
C PHE A 335 7.94 6.81 -1.03
N GLU A 336 7.05 7.26 -0.14
CA GLU A 336 7.11 8.67 0.31
C GLU A 336 8.33 8.90 1.23
N GLY A 337 8.83 7.82 1.87
CA GLY A 337 9.94 7.87 2.82
C GLY A 337 9.53 8.48 4.16
N LEU A 338 8.23 8.47 4.46
CA LEU A 338 7.70 8.93 5.73
C LEU A 338 8.04 7.93 6.82
N HIS A 339 8.41 8.44 7.98
CA HIS A 339 8.60 7.60 9.15
C HIS A 339 7.27 7.17 9.76
N ILE A 340 7.30 6.11 10.57
CA ILE A 340 6.10 5.59 11.26
C ILE A 340 5.38 6.69 12.05
N TRP A 341 6.12 7.57 12.74
CA TRP A 341 5.51 8.67 13.51
C TRP A 341 4.89 9.77 12.64
N GLN A 342 5.18 9.80 11.34
CA GLN A 342 4.64 10.77 10.37
C GLN A 342 3.36 10.28 9.69
N ILE A 343 2.86 9.08 10.02
CA ILE A 343 1.60 8.51 9.53
C ILE A 343 0.55 8.32 10.65
N PRO A 344 0.18 9.38 11.39
CA PRO A 344 -0.65 9.26 12.58
C PRO A 344 -2.05 8.71 12.29
N LEU A 345 -2.64 9.01 11.13
CA LEU A 345 -3.97 8.52 10.76
C LEU A 345 -3.98 7.00 10.57
N GLN A 346 -2.96 6.46 9.89
CA GLN A 346 -2.81 5.03 9.63
C GLN A 346 -2.56 4.28 10.94
N LEU A 347 -1.68 4.81 11.79
CA LEU A 347 -1.43 4.24 13.11
C LEU A 347 -2.67 4.29 14.00
N ALA A 348 -3.35 5.42 14.08
CA ALA A 348 -4.56 5.56 14.87
C ALA A 348 -5.66 4.58 14.40
N GLY A 349 -5.87 4.47 13.09
CA GLY A 349 -6.81 3.51 12.50
C GLY A 349 -6.47 2.06 12.88
N LEU A 350 -5.19 1.66 12.75
CA LEU A 350 -4.74 0.33 13.13
C LEU A 350 -4.84 0.08 14.65
N ILE A 351 -4.55 1.08 15.49
CA ILE A 351 -4.69 0.97 16.95
C ILE A 351 -6.16 0.81 17.34
N VAL A 352 -7.06 1.61 16.77
CA VAL A 352 -8.50 1.50 17.01
C VAL A 352 -9.00 0.11 16.61
N TRP A 353 -8.63 -0.38 15.42
CA TRP A 353 -8.95 -1.73 14.99
C TRP A 353 -8.33 -2.81 15.88
N GLY A 354 -7.08 -2.62 16.32
CA GLY A 354 -6.39 -3.53 17.22
C GLY A 354 -7.10 -3.65 18.56
N ILE A 355 -7.54 -2.54 19.15
CA ILE A 355 -8.31 -2.53 20.40
C ILE A 355 -9.67 -3.21 20.17
N LEU A 356 -10.38 -2.84 19.10
CA LEU A 356 -11.70 -3.41 18.78
C LEU A 356 -11.62 -4.93 18.59
N ILE A 357 -10.65 -5.40 17.80
CA ILE A 357 -10.43 -6.83 17.55
C ILE A 357 -9.96 -7.54 18.81
N ALA A 358 -9.11 -6.94 19.64
CA ALA A 358 -8.70 -7.52 20.91
C ALA A 358 -9.91 -7.73 21.84
N VAL A 359 -10.78 -6.72 21.98
CA VAL A 359 -12.00 -6.80 22.80
C VAL A 359 -12.96 -7.87 22.26
N LEU A 360 -13.19 -7.89 20.95
CA LEU A 360 -14.06 -8.89 20.32
C LEU A 360 -13.49 -10.30 20.41
N SER A 361 -12.17 -10.45 20.29
CA SER A 361 -11.47 -11.73 20.41
C SER A 361 -11.63 -12.30 21.82
N ILE A 362 -11.40 -11.49 22.86
CA ILE A 362 -11.58 -11.91 24.26
C ILE A 362 -13.03 -12.33 24.52
N ARG A 363 -14.02 -11.60 23.98
CA ARG A 363 -15.45 -11.93 24.13
C ARG A 363 -15.87 -13.17 23.37
N SER A 364 -15.30 -13.40 22.19
CA SER A 364 -15.63 -14.54 21.34
C SER A 364 -14.92 -15.82 21.76
N PHE A 365 -13.87 -15.69 22.59
CA PHE A 365 -13.07 -16.81 23.03
C PHE A 365 -13.86 -17.74 23.95
N LYS A 366 -14.31 -18.86 23.40
CA LYS A 366 -14.90 -19.96 24.16
C LYS A 366 -13.82 -20.98 24.47
N TRP A 367 -13.62 -21.23 25.76
CA TRP A 367 -12.67 -22.23 26.26
C TRP A 367 -13.14 -23.67 25.99
N GLU A 368 -14.40 -23.85 25.60
CA GLU A 368 -15.05 -25.10 25.21
C GLU A 368 -15.62 -25.01 23.79
#